data_AF-A0A969F6G8-F1
#
_entry.id   AF-A0A969F6G8-F1
#
_cell.length_a   1.000
_cell.length_b   1.000
_cell.length_c   1.000
_cell.angle_alpha   90.00
_cell.angle_beta   90.00
_cell.angle_gamma   90.00
#
_symmetry.space_group_name_H-M   'P 1'
#
loop_
_entity.id
_entity.type
_entity.pdbx_description
1 polymer ?
#
loop_
_entity_poly.entity_id
_entity_poly.type
_entity_poly.pdbx_seq_one_letter_code
_entity_poly.pdbx_strand_id
1 'polypeptide(L)'
;MRAAIEAFGVKIGNAYATADFGIIALNTGSGLDFKLFSEPLVEVVDPETGQPVGPGEPGEVVVTNLSHIYPLIRIGTGDMAVHVDPNPGHSQQQERSIILVGRSGDAVKVRGMFVHPNQLAFAARQIPGVLKVQ
;
A
#
# COMPACT_ATOMS: atom_id res chain seq x y z
N MET A 1 22.00 -5.63 -8.36
CA MET A 1 21.12 -6.81 -8.19
C MET A 1 20.11 -6.92 -9.32
N ARG A 2 19.22 -5.93 -9.55
CA ARG A 2 18.22 -5.95 -10.64
C ARG A 2 18.84 -6.23 -12.03
N ALA A 3 19.80 -5.39 -12.45
CA ALA A 3 20.49 -5.56 -13.74
C ALA A 3 21.21 -6.92 -13.90
N ALA A 4 21.70 -7.49 -12.79
CA ALA A 4 22.35 -8.80 -12.83
C ALA A 4 21.34 -9.93 -13.07
N ILE A 5 20.13 -9.83 -12.50
CA ILE A 5 19.06 -10.82 -12.70
C ILE A 5 18.45 -10.68 -14.11
N GLU A 6 18.27 -9.45 -14.59
CA GLU A 6 17.78 -9.18 -15.95
C GLU A 6 18.74 -9.72 -17.02
N ALA A 7 20.06 -9.74 -16.77
CA ALA A 7 21.06 -10.33 -17.66
C ALA A 7 20.86 -11.85 -17.87
N PHE A 8 20.15 -12.54 -16.97
CA PHE A 8 19.76 -13.94 -17.14
C PHE A 8 18.44 -14.12 -17.91
N GLY A 9 17.87 -13.05 -18.48
CA GLY A 9 16.61 -13.10 -19.22
C GLY A 9 15.37 -13.17 -18.32
N VAL A 10 15.51 -12.91 -17.02
CA VAL A 10 14.41 -12.96 -16.04
C VAL A 10 13.73 -11.59 -15.97
N LYS A 11 12.40 -11.57 -16.11
CA LYS A 11 11.60 -10.35 -15.91
C LYS A 11 11.39 -10.10 -14.42
N ILE A 12 11.61 -8.85 -14.00
CA ILE A 12 11.45 -8.42 -12.61
C ILE A 12 10.27 -7.46 -12.55
N GLY A 13 9.36 -7.70 -11.61
CA GLY A 13 8.27 -6.82 -11.28
C GLY A 13 8.18 -6.57 -9.78
N ASN A 14 7.41 -5.58 -9.40
CA ASN A 14 7.08 -5.28 -8.02
C ASN A 14 5.65 -5.73 -7.73
N ALA A 15 5.42 -6.18 -6.50
CA ALA A 15 4.10 -6.51 -6.00
C ALA A 15 3.75 -5.57 -4.84
N TYR A 16 2.55 -4.98 -4.91
CA TYR A 16 1.95 -4.32 -3.77
C TYR A 16 1.05 -5.32 -3.05
N ALA A 17 1.37 -5.57 -1.78
CA ALA A 17 0.76 -6.63 -1.00
C ALA A 17 0.70 -6.27 0.49
N THR A 18 -0.29 -6.81 1.17
CA THR A 18 -0.45 -6.71 2.63
C THR A 18 -0.63 -8.10 3.23
N ALA A 19 -0.47 -8.23 4.55
CA ALA A 19 -0.65 -9.50 5.24
C ALA A 19 -2.10 -10.01 5.12
N ASP A 20 -3.07 -9.09 5.20
CA ASP A 20 -4.49 -9.41 5.25
C ASP A 20 -5.11 -9.69 3.88
N PHE A 21 -4.58 -9.07 2.82
CA PHE A 21 -5.16 -9.12 1.47
C PHE A 21 -4.32 -9.88 0.45
N GLY A 22 -3.10 -10.30 0.80
CA GLY A 22 -2.17 -10.87 -0.16
C GLY A 22 -1.74 -9.81 -1.19
N ILE A 23 -1.54 -10.22 -2.45
CA ILE A 23 -1.14 -9.31 -3.54
C ILE A 23 -2.37 -8.56 -4.07
N ILE A 24 -2.31 -7.23 -4.02
CA ILE A 24 -3.39 -6.33 -4.44
C ILE A 24 -3.13 -5.82 -5.86
N ALA A 25 -1.86 -5.56 -6.19
CA ALA A 25 -1.48 -4.95 -7.46
C ALA A 25 -0.07 -5.33 -7.90
N LEU A 26 0.20 -5.29 -9.21
CA LEU A 26 1.50 -5.61 -9.79
C LEU A 26 2.02 -4.49 -10.69
N ASN A 27 3.32 -4.23 -10.59
CA ASN A 27 4.07 -3.40 -11.53
C ASN A 27 5.03 -4.31 -12.28
N THR A 28 4.78 -4.54 -13.57
CA THR A 28 5.61 -5.40 -14.44
C THR A 28 6.38 -4.62 -15.51
N GLY A 29 6.14 -3.30 -15.58
CA GLY A 29 6.83 -2.39 -16.49
C GLY A 29 7.98 -1.63 -15.81
N SER A 30 8.49 -0.62 -16.51
CA SER A 30 9.50 0.30 -15.98
C SER A 30 8.90 1.50 -15.24
N GLY A 31 7.57 1.67 -15.28
CA GLY A 31 6.83 2.73 -14.60
C GLY A 31 6.74 2.55 -13.09
N LEU A 32 6.11 3.51 -12.42
CA LEU A 32 5.86 3.49 -10.98
C LEU A 32 4.46 2.95 -10.63
N ASP A 33 3.62 2.78 -11.63
CA ASP A 33 2.23 2.38 -11.52
C ASP A 33 2.07 0.88 -11.27
N PHE A 34 1.24 0.53 -10.30
CA PHE A 34 0.83 -0.83 -10.01
C PHE A 34 -0.57 -1.04 -10.57
N LYS A 35 -0.70 -1.96 -11.52
CA LYS A 35 -1.99 -2.36 -12.08
C LYS A 35 -2.77 -3.16 -11.04
N LEU A 36 -3.99 -2.72 -10.75
CA LEU A 36 -4.86 -3.35 -9.77
C LEU A 36 -5.41 -4.69 -10.30
N PHE A 37 -5.63 -5.64 -9.40
CA PHE A 37 -6.46 -6.80 -9.70
C PHE A 37 -7.95 -6.45 -9.63
N SER A 38 -8.82 -7.36 -10.08
CA SER A 38 -10.27 -7.22 -9.94
C SER A 38 -10.73 -7.35 -8.49
N GLU A 39 -10.01 -8.13 -7.68
CA GLU A 39 -10.22 -8.28 -6.25
C GLU A 39 -8.87 -8.30 -5.51
N PRO A 40 -8.80 -7.77 -4.27
CA PRO A 40 -9.86 -7.11 -3.50
C PRO A 40 -10.27 -5.74 -4.09
N LEU A 41 -11.41 -5.18 -3.67
CA LEU A 41 -11.82 -3.83 -4.06
C LEU A 41 -10.88 -2.80 -3.41
N VAL A 42 -10.42 -1.83 -4.20
CA VAL A 42 -9.44 -0.82 -3.80
C VAL A 42 -9.99 0.57 -4.05
N GLU A 43 -9.99 1.37 -2.99
CA GLU A 43 -10.34 2.78 -2.99
C GLU A 43 -9.09 3.59 -2.60
N VAL A 44 -8.99 4.81 -3.10
CA VAL A 44 -8.05 5.81 -2.56
C VAL A 44 -8.91 6.93 -2.02
N VAL A 45 -8.79 7.19 -0.72
CA VAL A 45 -9.70 8.08 0.00
C VAL A 45 -8.93 9.12 0.78
N ASP A 46 -9.59 10.25 1.05
CA ASP A 46 -9.08 11.23 2.00
C ASP A 46 -9.10 10.58 3.40
N PRO A 47 -7.96 10.56 4.13
CA PRO A 47 -7.85 9.84 5.40
C PRO A 47 -8.65 10.48 6.55
N GLU A 48 -9.02 11.76 6.43
CA GLU A 48 -9.80 12.47 7.45
C GLU A 48 -11.31 12.25 7.25
N THR A 49 -11.77 12.29 6.01
CA THR A 49 -13.19 12.23 5.65
C THR A 49 -13.67 10.84 5.23
N GLY A 50 -12.74 9.97 4.81
CA GLY A 50 -13.03 8.66 4.23
C GLY A 50 -13.69 8.71 2.85
N GLN A 51 -13.82 9.88 2.23
CA GLN A 51 -14.43 10.02 0.90
C GLN A 51 -13.39 9.75 -0.20
N PRO A 52 -13.79 9.18 -1.35
CA PRO A 52 -12.87 9.02 -2.49
C PRO A 52 -12.25 10.34 -2.92
N VAL A 53 -10.94 10.34 -3.15
CA VAL A 53 -10.23 11.51 -3.69
C VAL A 53 -10.45 11.64 -5.20
N GLY A 54 -10.23 12.85 -5.73
CA GLY A 54 -10.29 13.09 -7.17
C GLY A 54 -9.15 12.43 -7.95
N PRO A 55 -9.25 12.35 -9.29
CA PRO A 55 -8.16 11.86 -10.13
C PRO A 55 -6.87 12.66 -9.92
N GLY A 56 -5.75 11.96 -9.69
CA GLY A 56 -4.45 12.61 -9.47
C GLY A 56 -4.20 13.11 -8.04
N GLU A 57 -5.22 13.10 -7.17
CA GLU A 57 -5.06 13.51 -5.78
C GLU A 57 -4.53 12.35 -4.92
N PRO A 58 -3.58 12.61 -4.00
CA PRO A 58 -3.09 11.60 -3.09
C PRO A 58 -4.11 11.31 -1.98
N GLY A 59 -4.30 10.03 -1.66
CA GLY A 59 -5.13 9.58 -0.54
C GLY A 59 -4.64 8.26 0.05
N GLU A 60 -5.27 7.81 1.12
CA GLU A 60 -5.00 6.51 1.73
C GLU A 60 -5.63 5.39 0.90
N VAL A 61 -4.85 4.32 0.67
CA VAL A 61 -5.34 3.09 0.06
C VAL A 61 -6.22 2.34 1.07
N VAL A 62 -7.49 2.20 0.74
CA VAL A 62 -8.49 1.47 1.51
C VAL A 62 -8.93 0.23 0.72
N VAL A 63 -8.97 -0.91 1.41
CA VAL A 63 -9.18 -2.21 0.76
C VAL A 63 -10.37 -2.93 1.37
N THR A 64 -11.20 -3.51 0.50
CA THR A 64 -12.34 -4.34 0.87
C THR A 64 -12.25 -5.71 0.21
N ASN A 65 -12.29 -6.79 0.98
CA ASN A 65 -12.53 -8.14 0.47
C ASN A 65 -13.90 -8.64 0.94
N LEU A 66 -14.55 -9.47 0.13
CA LEU A 66 -15.85 -10.07 0.44
C LEU A 66 -15.71 -11.57 0.70
N SER A 67 -14.58 -11.98 1.28
CA SER A 67 -14.32 -13.38 1.65
C SER A 67 -15.40 -13.89 2.59
N HIS A 68 -15.95 -15.08 2.31
CA HIS A 68 -16.97 -15.70 3.15
C HIS A 68 -16.45 -16.14 4.54
N ILE A 69 -15.12 -16.26 4.70
CA ILE A 69 -14.50 -16.79 5.92
C ILE A 69 -13.85 -15.66 6.74
N TYR A 70 -13.28 -14.67 6.06
CA TYR A 70 -12.57 -13.55 6.70
C TYR A 70 -12.83 -12.25 5.94
N PRO A 71 -14.07 -11.71 6.02
CA PRO A 71 -14.43 -10.48 5.34
C PRO A 71 -13.79 -9.28 6.04
N LEU A 72 -13.19 -8.41 5.25
CA LEU A 72 -12.55 -7.18 5.69
C LEU A 72 -13.11 -6.04 4.86
N ILE A 73 -13.84 -5.14 5.51
CA ILE A 73 -14.54 -4.03 4.85
C ILE A 73 -13.83 -2.73 5.16
N ARG A 74 -13.40 -2.02 4.11
CA ARG A 74 -12.77 -0.70 4.18
C ARG A 74 -11.64 -0.59 5.19
N ILE A 75 -10.70 -1.53 5.15
CA ILE A 75 -9.50 -1.47 5.98
C ILE A 75 -8.53 -0.47 5.37
N GLY A 76 -8.19 0.56 6.15
CA GLY A 76 -7.09 1.48 5.83
C GLY A 76 -5.76 0.77 5.93
N THR A 77 -5.01 0.74 4.83
CA THR A 77 -3.69 0.09 4.77
C THR A 77 -2.61 0.95 5.43
N GLY A 78 -2.89 2.23 5.63
CA GLY A 78 -1.92 3.25 5.98
C GLY A 78 -0.91 3.57 4.87
N ASP A 79 -1.10 3.07 3.65
CA ASP A 79 -0.30 3.45 2.48
C ASP A 79 -0.98 4.60 1.74
N MET A 80 -0.21 5.58 1.28
CA MET A 80 -0.70 6.68 0.45
C MET A 80 -0.45 6.38 -1.02
N ALA A 81 -1.45 6.64 -1.85
CA ALA A 81 -1.35 6.47 -3.29
C ALA A 81 -2.10 7.55 -4.07
N VAL A 82 -1.79 7.64 -5.35
CA VAL A 82 -2.55 8.40 -6.35
C VAL A 82 -3.20 7.41 -7.32
N HIS A 83 -4.49 7.60 -7.62
CA HIS A 83 -5.18 6.84 -8.65
C HIS A 83 -4.79 7.29 -10.05
N VAL A 84 -4.55 6.32 -10.92
CA VAL A 84 -4.37 6.50 -12.36
C VAL A 84 -5.50 5.75 -13.07
N ASP A 85 -6.50 6.50 -13.50
CA ASP A 85 -7.67 6.00 -14.22
C ASP A 85 -7.61 6.46 -15.69
N PRO A 86 -7.53 5.55 -16.68
CA PRO A 86 -7.49 5.92 -18.09
C PRO A 86 -8.80 6.53 -18.61
N ASN A 87 -9.94 6.27 -17.95
CA ASN A 87 -11.25 6.81 -18.28
C ASN A 87 -12.11 7.00 -17.00
N PRO A 88 -11.91 8.12 -16.28
CA PRO A 88 -12.56 8.37 -14.99
C PRO A 88 -14.08 8.16 -15.03
N GLY A 89 -14.59 7.38 -14.07
CA GLY A 89 -16.03 7.07 -13.94
C GLY A 89 -16.53 5.92 -14.81
N HIS A 90 -15.72 5.42 -15.75
CA HIS A 90 -16.10 4.34 -16.67
C HIS A 90 -15.21 3.11 -16.57
N SER A 91 -13.93 3.28 -16.20
CA SER A 91 -12.99 2.16 -16.09
C SER A 91 -13.41 1.18 -15.00
N GLN A 92 -13.23 -0.12 -15.26
CA GLN A 92 -13.24 -1.15 -14.25
C GLN A 92 -11.95 -1.12 -13.42
N GLN A 93 -11.96 -1.71 -12.23
CA GLN A 93 -10.79 -1.66 -11.34
C GLN A 93 -9.52 -2.21 -11.99
N GLN A 94 -9.60 -3.33 -12.74
CA GLN A 94 -8.42 -3.91 -13.39
C GLN A 94 -7.84 -3.06 -14.54
N GLU A 95 -8.53 -2.01 -14.96
CA GLU A 95 -8.06 -1.03 -15.94
C GLU A 95 -7.35 0.14 -15.26
N ARG A 96 -7.57 0.32 -13.96
CA ARG A 96 -6.95 1.35 -13.14
C ARG A 96 -5.61 0.86 -12.58
N SER A 97 -4.78 1.83 -12.21
CA SER A 97 -3.53 1.59 -11.52
C SER A 97 -3.35 2.60 -10.39
N ILE A 98 -2.44 2.29 -9.46
CA ILE A 98 -2.08 3.19 -8.37
C ILE A 98 -0.58 3.49 -8.40
N ILE A 99 -0.20 4.70 -8.03
CA ILE A 99 1.19 5.07 -7.76
C ILE A 99 1.32 5.26 -6.27
N LEU A 100 2.13 4.44 -5.60
CA LEU A 100 2.40 4.57 -4.17
C LEU A 100 3.29 5.78 -3.93
N VAL A 101 2.85 6.70 -3.07
CA VAL A 101 3.56 7.98 -2.80
C VAL A 101 4.11 8.08 -1.38
N GLY A 102 3.71 7.17 -0.49
CA GLY A 102 4.22 7.14 0.89
C GLY A 102 3.34 6.33 1.82
N ARG A 103 3.38 6.67 3.11
CA ARG A 103 2.47 6.14 4.13
C ARG A 103 1.78 7.27 4.88
N SER A 104 0.57 7.00 5.35
CA SER A 104 -0.11 7.84 6.33
C SER A 104 0.36 7.46 7.74
N GLY A 105 0.47 8.47 8.60
CA GLY A 105 0.97 8.32 9.96
C GLY A 105 2.48 8.06 10.07
N ASP A 106 2.93 7.84 11.31
CA ASP A 106 4.35 7.84 11.68
C ASP A 106 5.02 6.45 11.61
N ALA A 107 4.32 5.44 11.09
CA ALA A 107 4.85 4.07 11.01
C ALA A 107 5.87 3.92 9.87
N VAL A 108 7.03 3.34 10.17
CA VAL A 108 8.12 3.14 9.19
C VAL A 108 8.38 1.67 8.94
N LYS A 109 8.79 1.33 7.71
CA LYS A 109 9.14 -0.04 7.32
C LYS A 109 10.64 -0.27 7.43
N VAL A 110 11.05 -1.17 8.33
CA VAL A 110 12.46 -1.56 8.53
C VAL A 110 12.61 -3.04 8.21
N ARG A 111 13.40 -3.37 7.19
CA ARG A 111 13.65 -4.75 6.73
C ARG A 111 12.39 -5.59 6.54
N GLY A 112 11.35 -4.98 5.95
CA GLY A 112 10.09 -5.67 5.65
C GLY A 112 9.04 -5.64 6.76
N MET A 113 9.40 -5.22 7.98
CA MET A 113 8.47 -5.14 9.11
C MET A 113 8.05 -3.70 9.39
N PHE A 114 6.80 -3.52 9.84
CA PHE A 114 6.33 -2.23 10.34
C PHE A 114 6.81 -2.01 11.77
N VAL A 115 7.33 -0.80 12.02
CA VAL A 115 7.68 -0.32 13.35
C VAL A 115 6.83 0.92 13.61
N HIS A 116 5.94 0.81 14.59
CA HIS A 116 5.11 1.93 15.00
C HIS A 116 5.76 2.69 16.18
N PRO A 117 5.69 4.03 16.24
CA PRO A 117 6.31 4.79 17.33
C PRO A 117 5.82 4.39 18.72
N ASN A 118 4.56 3.99 18.86
CA ASN A 118 4.01 3.51 20.13
C ASN A 118 4.66 2.19 20.58
N GLN A 119 4.97 1.28 19.66
CA GLN A 119 5.69 0.03 19.94
C GLN A 119 7.13 0.32 20.37
N LEU A 120 7.78 1.27 19.69
CA LEU A 120 9.13 1.72 20.05
C LEU A 120 9.15 2.36 21.44
N ALA A 121 8.20 3.25 21.73
CA ALA A 121 8.06 3.90 23.03
C ALA A 121 7.73 2.88 24.14
N PHE A 122 6.87 1.90 23.85
CA PHE A 122 6.56 0.81 24.78
C PHE A 122 7.81 -0.02 25.10
N ALA A 123 8.56 -0.45 24.08
CA ALA A 123 9.79 -1.23 24.25
C ALA A 123 10.86 -0.45 25.03
N ALA A 124 11.03 0.84 24.75
CA ALA A 124 11.99 1.70 25.44
C ALA A 124 11.74 1.78 26.95
N ARG A 125 10.47 1.85 27.37
CA ARG A 125 10.07 1.88 28.79
C ARG A 125 10.43 0.59 29.54
N GLN A 126 10.62 -0.53 28.85
CA GLN A 126 10.99 -1.81 29.46
C GLN A 126 12.49 -1.89 29.78
N ILE A 127 13.31 -0.95 29.30
CA ILE A 127 14.78 -0.96 29.46
C ILE A 127 15.20 0.14 30.43
N PRO A 128 15.67 -0.21 31.65
CA PRO A 128 16.17 0.78 32.60
C PRO A 128 17.33 1.60 32.03
N GLY A 129 17.28 2.93 32.17
CA GLY A 129 18.34 3.84 31.74
C GLY A 129 18.17 4.44 30.34
N VAL A 130 17.18 4.01 29.56
CA VAL A 130 16.85 4.65 28.27
C VAL A 130 16.02 5.91 28.51
N LEU A 131 16.59 7.08 28.25
CA LEU A 131 15.95 8.39 28.47
C LEU A 131 15.31 8.98 27.20
N LYS A 132 15.74 8.55 26.02
CA LYS A 132 15.25 9.04 24.73
C LYS A 132 15.42 7.99 23.64
N VAL A 133 14.47 7.92 22.72
CA VAL A 133 14.57 7.16 21.46
C VAL A 133 14.29 8.12 20.31
N GLN A 134 15.10 8.02 19.25
CA GLN A 134 15.02 8.84 18.03
C GLN A 134 14.85 7.94 16.82
#